data_AF-A0A0G0A178-F1
#
_entry.id   AF-A0A0G0A178-F1
#
_cell.length_a   1.000
_cell.length_b   1.000
_cell.length_c   1.000
_cell.angle_alpha   90.00
_cell.angle_beta   90.00
_cell.angle_gamma   90.00
#
_symmetry.space_group_name_H-M   'P 1'
#
loop_
_entity.id
_entity.type
_entity.pdbx_description
1 polymer ?
#
loop_
_entity_poly.entity_id
_entity_poly.type
_entity_poly.pdbx_seq_one_letter_code
_entity_poly.pdbx_strand_id
1 'polypeptide(L)'
;MFNGDYSRKNTLIDYGFRLRSALDNRPLKFEEFYPMASKIVYVSATPNQWEIEKSKVKSQKSKIKLKSQKFENNNGIVEQLIRPTGIIDPEIIIKPATNEVQDLILEIEKRVKLKQKVLVTTLTKKMAEDLSTYLKEKKINAAYLHSDVKTLERSNILDNLRKGNFDVLIGVNLLREGLDLPEVTLVAILDADREGFLRSRTSLIQTMGRASRNITGQVIIYADIMTKSITSAVGEINRRRKYQVEYNTKHKITPKTIYKPIREKIVNQDEKNLFYDRDFDSRYLDEMNLESLTPYDKKKLIKKMEREMRNQAENLNFELAIRIREKVKEIKN
;
A
#
# COMPACT_ATOMS: atom_id res chain seq x y z
N MET A 1 -14.35 9.26 -12.81
CA MET A 1 -13.67 10.57 -12.97
C MET A 1 -14.57 11.60 -13.66
N PHE A 2 -15.14 11.32 -14.84
CA PHE A 2 -16.08 12.23 -15.52
C PHE A 2 -17.26 12.70 -14.64
N ASN A 3 -18.04 11.78 -14.06
CA ASN A 3 -19.23 12.14 -13.28
C ASN A 3 -18.93 13.05 -12.07
N GLY A 4 -17.77 12.86 -11.42
CA GLY A 4 -17.35 13.70 -10.29
C GLY A 4 -16.96 15.11 -10.73
N ASP A 5 -16.21 15.24 -11.84
CA ASP A 5 -15.87 16.56 -12.40
C ASP A 5 -17.12 17.27 -12.93
N TYR A 6 -18.02 16.54 -13.60
CA TYR A 6 -19.28 17.05 -14.11
C TYR A 6 -20.15 17.61 -12.98
N SER A 7 -20.39 16.84 -11.91
CA SER A 7 -21.18 17.29 -10.76
C SER A 7 -20.59 18.55 -10.12
N ARG A 8 -19.28 18.57 -9.86
CA ARG A 8 -18.58 19.74 -9.28
C ARG A 8 -18.71 20.99 -10.16
N LYS A 9 -18.58 20.84 -11.48
CA LYS A 9 -18.70 21.97 -12.41
C LYS A 9 -20.13 22.43 -12.63
N ASN A 10 -21.09 21.52 -12.60
CA ASN A 10 -22.49 21.88 -12.72
C ASN A 10 -22.89 22.83 -11.59
N THR A 11 -22.49 22.52 -10.35
CA THR A 11 -22.68 23.42 -9.21
C THR A 11 -22.07 24.81 -9.45
N LEU A 12 -20.85 24.90 -9.99
CA LEU A 12 -20.24 26.20 -10.29
C LEU A 12 -20.99 26.98 -11.37
N ILE A 13 -21.61 26.30 -12.32
CA ILE A 13 -22.40 26.91 -13.39
C ILE A 13 -23.77 27.37 -12.83
N ASP A 14 -24.41 26.54 -12.01
CA ASP A 14 -25.71 26.83 -11.40
C ASP A 14 -25.64 28.08 -10.51
N TYR A 15 -24.50 28.30 -9.81
CA TYR A 15 -24.24 29.50 -9.03
C TYR A 15 -23.54 30.64 -9.80
N GLY A 16 -23.42 30.54 -11.13
CA GLY A 16 -22.91 31.63 -11.97
C GLY A 16 -21.40 31.89 -11.92
N PHE A 17 -20.62 31.03 -11.26
CA PHE A 17 -19.14 31.16 -11.21
C PHE A 17 -18.44 30.77 -12.52
N ARG A 18 -19.10 30.00 -13.38
CA ARG A 18 -18.54 29.52 -14.65
C ARG A 18 -19.59 29.51 -15.76
N LEU A 19 -19.13 29.72 -17.00
CA LEU A 19 -19.94 29.53 -18.20
C LEU A 19 -20.15 28.04 -18.49
N ARG A 20 -21.21 27.70 -19.24
CA ARG A 20 -21.53 26.32 -19.64
C ARG A 20 -20.41 25.61 -20.40
N SER A 21 -19.60 26.35 -21.17
CA SER A 21 -18.43 25.83 -21.88
C SER A 21 -17.37 25.21 -20.97
N ALA A 22 -17.38 25.52 -19.66
CA ALA A 22 -16.47 24.90 -18.71
C ALA A 22 -16.68 23.37 -18.56
N LEU A 23 -17.86 22.86 -18.94
CA LEU A 23 -18.15 21.41 -18.97
C LEU A 23 -17.31 20.67 -20.02
N ASP A 24 -16.88 21.34 -21.09
CA ASP A 24 -16.09 20.73 -22.16
C ASP A 24 -14.63 20.49 -21.73
N ASN A 25 -14.12 21.25 -20.75
CA ASN A 25 -12.77 21.07 -20.20
C ASN A 25 -12.68 19.91 -19.20
N ARG A 26 -13.07 18.70 -19.59
CA ARG A 26 -13.31 17.56 -18.69
C ARG A 26 -12.36 16.39 -18.96
N PRO A 27 -12.21 15.45 -18.00
CA PRO A 27 -11.60 14.16 -18.30
C PRO A 27 -12.44 13.37 -19.32
N LEU A 28 -11.78 12.45 -20.02
CA LEU A 28 -12.44 11.52 -20.94
C LEU A 28 -13.47 10.67 -20.20
N LYS A 29 -14.58 10.39 -20.88
CA LYS A 29 -15.53 9.35 -20.49
C LYS A 29 -14.91 7.98 -20.71
N PHE A 30 -15.45 6.99 -20.03
CA PHE A 30 -14.99 5.62 -20.19
C PHE A 30 -15.19 5.13 -21.64
N GLU A 31 -16.30 5.48 -22.28
CA GLU A 31 -16.56 5.12 -23.69
C GLU A 31 -15.61 5.83 -24.67
N GLU A 32 -15.03 6.97 -24.29
CA GLU A 32 -14.07 7.71 -25.12
C GLU A 32 -12.66 7.15 -24.95
N PHE A 33 -12.25 6.88 -23.71
CA PHE A 33 -10.91 6.36 -23.41
C PHE A 33 -10.72 4.92 -23.87
N TYR A 34 -11.69 4.05 -23.58
CA TYR A 34 -11.54 2.60 -23.79
C TYR A 34 -11.21 2.20 -25.25
N PRO A 35 -11.83 2.78 -26.30
CA PRO A 35 -11.49 2.45 -27.69
C PRO A 35 -10.16 3.06 -28.15
N MET A 36 -9.64 4.11 -27.51
CA MET A 36 -8.35 4.71 -27.88
C MET A 36 -7.18 3.75 -27.65
N ALA A 37 -7.28 2.88 -26.66
CA ALA A 37 -6.25 1.91 -26.33
C ALA A 37 -6.38 0.65 -27.19
N SER A 38 -5.49 0.51 -28.18
CA SER A 38 -5.45 -0.65 -29.08
C SER A 38 -5.22 -1.99 -28.36
N LYS A 39 -4.40 -1.97 -27.30
CA LYS A 39 -4.12 -3.13 -26.43
C LYS A 39 -4.09 -2.66 -24.97
N ILE A 40 -4.75 -3.40 -24.09
CA ILE A 40 -4.83 -3.13 -22.66
C ILE A 40 -4.50 -4.42 -21.93
N VAL A 41 -3.61 -4.35 -20.94
CA VAL A 41 -3.32 -5.44 -20.01
C VAL A 41 -3.77 -5.01 -18.62
N TYR A 42 -4.73 -5.73 -18.06
CA TYR A 42 -5.19 -5.51 -16.69
C TYR A 42 -4.28 -6.28 -15.73
N VAL A 43 -3.78 -5.60 -14.70
CA VAL A 43 -2.92 -6.21 -13.68
C VAL A 43 -3.60 -6.04 -12.34
N SER A 44 -4.13 -7.15 -11.81
CA SER A 44 -4.82 -7.17 -10.51
C SER A 44 -4.69 -8.54 -9.85
N ALA A 45 -4.50 -8.57 -8.54
CA ALA A 45 -4.57 -9.80 -7.74
C ALA A 45 -6.02 -10.30 -7.55
N THR A 46 -6.99 -9.41 -7.78
CA THR A 46 -8.43 -9.62 -7.63
C THR A 46 -9.15 -8.92 -8.80
N PRO A 47 -9.02 -9.42 -10.03
CA PRO A 47 -9.65 -8.77 -11.19
C PRO A 47 -11.17 -8.77 -11.04
N ASN A 48 -11.80 -7.70 -11.51
CA ASN A 48 -13.25 -7.58 -11.55
C ASN A 48 -13.81 -8.48 -12.67
N GLN A 49 -15.06 -8.90 -12.52
CA GLN A 49 -15.79 -9.70 -13.51
C GLN A 49 -15.76 -9.06 -14.90
N TRP A 50 -15.90 -7.73 -14.99
CA TRP A 50 -15.82 -7.01 -16.26
C TRP A 50 -14.45 -7.18 -16.95
N GLU A 51 -13.35 -7.11 -16.20
CA GLU A 51 -11.98 -7.27 -16.75
C GLU A 51 -11.78 -8.71 -17.25
N ILE A 52 -12.27 -9.68 -16.47
CA ILE A 52 -12.28 -11.09 -16.82
C ILE A 52 -13.05 -11.29 -18.14
N GLU A 53 -14.30 -10.83 -18.23
CA GLU A 53 -15.14 -11.00 -19.42
C GLU A 53 -14.54 -10.35 -20.67
N LYS A 54 -14.01 -9.13 -20.57
CA LYS A 54 -13.36 -8.45 -21.70
C LYS A 54 -12.11 -9.19 -22.18
N SER A 55 -11.37 -9.82 -21.28
CA SER A 55 -10.18 -10.61 -21.61
C SER A 55 -10.56 -11.92 -22.32
N LYS A 56 -11.65 -12.57 -21.90
CA LYS A 56 -12.17 -13.80 -22.54
C LYS A 56 -12.65 -13.56 -23.97
N VAL A 57 -13.44 -12.51 -24.20
CA VAL A 57 -14.05 -12.21 -25.52
C VAL A 57 -13.00 -11.90 -26.59
N LYS A 58 -11.89 -11.22 -26.25
CA LYS A 58 -10.83 -10.90 -27.21
C LYS A 58 -10.01 -12.14 -27.60
N SER A 59 -9.82 -13.09 -26.69
CA SER A 59 -9.08 -14.34 -26.94
C SER A 59 -9.76 -15.21 -28.01
N GLN A 60 -11.08 -15.17 -28.13
CA GLN A 60 -11.83 -15.93 -29.13
C GLN A 60 -11.71 -15.37 -30.56
N LYS A 61 -11.42 -14.06 -30.72
CA LYS A 61 -11.30 -13.41 -32.05
C LYS A 61 -9.88 -13.49 -32.61
N SER A 62 -8.87 -13.68 -31.77
CA SER A 62 -7.48 -13.85 -32.18
C SER A 62 -7.19 -15.33 -32.49
N LYS A 63 -7.29 -15.74 -33.77
CA LYS A 63 -6.75 -17.01 -34.29
C LYS A 63 -5.20 -17.01 -34.33
N ILE A 64 -4.55 -16.71 -33.21
CA ILE A 64 -3.09 -16.88 -33.11
C ILE A 64 -2.86 -18.24 -32.44
N LYS A 65 -2.58 -19.26 -33.26
CA LYS A 65 -2.09 -20.57 -32.80
C LYS A 65 -0.73 -20.36 -32.14
N LEU A 66 -0.71 -20.17 -30.82
CA LEU A 66 0.52 -20.27 -30.04
C LEU A 66 0.96 -21.75 -30.08
N LYS A 67 2.14 -22.03 -30.64
CA LYS A 67 2.75 -23.38 -30.78
C LYS A 67 3.04 -24.11 -29.46
N SER A 68 2.56 -23.60 -28.33
CA SER A 68 2.78 -24.13 -26.99
C SER A 68 1.49 -24.78 -26.48
N GLN A 69 1.34 -26.09 -26.69
CA GLN A 69 0.18 -26.94 -26.33
C GLN A 69 -0.28 -26.89 -24.85
N LYS A 70 0.31 -26.05 -23.98
CA LYS A 70 -0.06 -25.89 -22.57
C LYS A 70 -0.89 -24.65 -22.24
N PHE A 71 -1.07 -23.72 -23.18
CA PHE A 71 -1.78 -22.45 -22.90
C PHE A 71 -3.17 -22.33 -23.56
N GLU A 72 -3.65 -23.37 -24.25
CA GLU A 72 -4.88 -23.30 -25.06
C GLU A 72 -6.17 -23.10 -24.23
N ASN A 73 -6.17 -23.36 -22.92
CA ASN A 73 -7.38 -23.30 -22.09
C ASN A 73 -7.59 -22.00 -21.30
N ASN A 74 -6.62 -21.09 -21.28
CA ASN A 74 -6.72 -19.87 -20.47
C ASN A 74 -7.23 -18.72 -21.34
N ASN A 75 -8.55 -18.50 -21.29
CA ASN A 75 -9.33 -17.44 -21.97
C ASN A 75 -8.79 -15.99 -21.77
N GLY A 76 -7.57 -15.69 -22.21
CA GLY A 76 -6.91 -14.40 -22.04
C GLY A 76 -6.46 -14.06 -20.62
N ILE A 77 -6.48 -15.01 -19.67
CA ILE A 77 -6.13 -14.79 -18.26
C ILE A 77 -4.81 -15.48 -17.96
N VAL A 78 -3.83 -14.70 -17.49
CA VAL A 78 -2.52 -15.21 -17.07
C VAL A 78 -2.41 -15.05 -15.56
N GLU A 79 -2.20 -16.16 -14.85
CA GLU A 79 -2.00 -16.16 -13.41
C GLU A 79 -0.50 -16.18 -13.07
N GLN A 80 -0.06 -15.27 -12.20
CA GLN A 80 1.29 -15.28 -11.62
C GLN A 80 1.17 -15.47 -10.11
N LEU A 81 1.31 -16.73 -9.67
CA LEU A 81 1.12 -17.12 -8.26
C LEU A 81 2.42 -17.24 -7.46
N ILE A 82 3.54 -17.52 -8.15
CA ILE A 82 4.83 -17.75 -7.50
C ILE A 82 5.52 -16.42 -7.21
N ARG A 83 6.00 -16.26 -5.98
CA ARG A 83 6.83 -15.13 -5.55
C ARG A 83 8.30 -15.46 -5.74
N PRO A 84 9.15 -14.50 -6.18
CA PRO A 84 10.59 -14.75 -6.36
C PRO A 84 11.30 -15.27 -5.10
N THR A 85 10.83 -14.89 -3.91
CA THR A 85 11.40 -15.32 -2.63
C THR A 85 10.83 -16.63 -2.09
N GLY A 86 9.89 -17.26 -2.80
CA GLY A 86 9.21 -18.47 -2.35
C GLY A 86 8.25 -18.24 -1.18
N ILE A 87 7.98 -17.00 -0.76
CA ILE A 87 6.97 -16.73 0.29
C ILE A 87 5.60 -17.26 -0.16
N ILE A 88 4.96 -18.01 0.72
CA ILE A 88 3.64 -18.59 0.50
C ILE A 88 2.55 -17.66 1.04
N ASP A 89 1.34 -17.81 0.53
CA ASP A 89 0.15 -17.15 1.07
C ASP A 89 -0.08 -17.61 2.53
N PRO A 90 -0.61 -16.75 3.42
CA PRO A 90 -0.71 -17.01 4.84
C PRO A 90 -1.65 -18.16 5.17
N GLU A 91 -1.48 -18.73 6.36
CA GLU A 91 -2.46 -19.64 6.93
C GLU A 91 -3.68 -18.87 7.45
N ILE A 92 -4.87 -19.42 7.25
CA ILE A 92 -6.14 -18.80 7.65
C ILE A 92 -6.74 -19.60 8.80
N ILE A 93 -7.04 -18.91 9.90
CA ILE A 93 -7.70 -19.45 11.08
C ILE A 93 -9.05 -18.75 11.21
N ILE A 94 -10.13 -19.51 11.35
CA ILE A 94 -11.48 -18.98 11.55
C ILE A 94 -11.88 -19.19 13.00
N LYS A 95 -12.33 -18.13 13.67
CA LYS A 95 -12.75 -18.15 15.08
C LYS A 95 -14.16 -17.53 15.22
N PRO A 96 -14.93 -17.90 16.27
CA PRO A 96 -16.23 -17.28 16.54
C PRO A 96 -16.13 -15.79 16.82
N ALA A 97 -17.15 -15.01 16.44
CA ALA A 97 -17.20 -13.57 16.64
C ALA A 97 -17.60 -13.18 18.08
N THR A 98 -18.24 -14.07 18.84
CA THR A 98 -18.82 -13.77 20.17
C THR A 98 -17.84 -13.14 21.16
N ASN A 99 -16.57 -13.59 21.16
CA ASN A 99 -15.50 -13.05 22.01
C ASN A 99 -14.29 -12.58 21.19
N GLU A 100 -14.52 -12.04 19.99
CA GLU A 100 -13.45 -11.71 19.04
C GLU A 100 -12.41 -10.74 19.61
N VAL A 101 -12.83 -9.72 20.35
CA VAL A 101 -11.93 -8.71 20.92
C VAL A 101 -11.02 -9.32 21.99
N GLN A 102 -11.57 -10.16 22.87
CA GLN A 102 -10.83 -10.78 23.97
C GLN A 102 -9.76 -11.75 23.42
N ASP A 103 -10.13 -12.60 22.46
CA ASP A 103 -9.20 -13.50 21.80
C ASP A 103 -8.13 -12.72 21.01
N LEU A 104 -8.53 -11.67 20.30
CA LEU A 104 -7.60 -10.82 19.55
C LEU A 104 -6.54 -10.20 20.46
N ILE A 105 -6.92 -9.72 21.65
CA ILE A 105 -5.97 -9.14 22.60
C ILE A 105 -4.92 -10.18 23.02
N LEU A 106 -5.34 -11.42 23.30
CA LEU A 106 -4.42 -12.50 23.64
C LEU A 106 -3.45 -12.83 22.49
N GLU A 107 -3.95 -12.85 21.25
CA GLU A 107 -3.11 -13.05 20.07
C GLU A 107 -2.14 -11.89 19.84
N ILE A 108 -2.59 -10.65 20.05
CA ILE A 108 -1.73 -9.46 20.00
C ILE A 108 -0.62 -9.56 21.06
N GLU A 109 -0.95 -9.89 22.30
CA GLU A 109 0.03 -10.00 23.40
C GLU A 109 1.12 -11.05 23.08
N LYS A 110 0.74 -12.19 22.48
CA LYS A 110 1.70 -13.19 22.01
C LYS A 110 2.64 -12.63 20.94
N ARG A 111 2.13 -11.85 19.99
CA ARG A 111 2.92 -11.28 18.88
C ARG A 111 3.82 -10.13 19.31
N VAL A 112 3.34 -9.29 20.22
CA VAL A 112 4.12 -8.20 20.83
C VAL A 112 5.34 -8.77 21.58
N LYS A 113 5.18 -9.88 22.33
CA LYS A 113 6.30 -10.58 23.00
C LYS A 113 7.37 -11.06 22.02
N LEU A 114 6.97 -11.42 20.80
CA LEU A 114 7.86 -11.84 19.71
C LEU A 114 8.39 -10.67 18.86
N LYS A 115 8.10 -9.40 19.24
CA LYS A 115 8.42 -8.18 18.49
C LYS A 115 7.86 -8.17 17.06
N GLN A 116 6.72 -8.85 16.87
CA GLN A 116 6.03 -8.93 15.57
C GLN A 116 4.93 -7.88 15.48
N LYS A 117 4.54 -7.51 14.25
CA LYS A 117 3.50 -6.50 14.01
C LYS A 117 2.17 -7.11 13.65
N VAL A 118 1.09 -6.47 14.08
CA VAL A 118 -0.29 -6.92 13.88
C VAL A 118 -1.09 -5.86 13.13
N LEU A 119 -1.85 -6.29 12.12
CA LEU A 119 -2.86 -5.48 11.45
C LEU A 119 -4.25 -5.94 11.87
N VAL A 120 -5.12 -5.00 12.22
CA VAL A 120 -6.51 -5.29 12.60
C VAL A 120 -7.45 -4.48 11.73
N THR A 121 -8.37 -5.16 11.03
CA THR A 121 -9.45 -4.49 10.31
C THR A 121 -10.76 -4.57 11.09
N THR A 122 -11.30 -3.42 11.48
CA THR A 122 -12.62 -3.28 12.09
C THR A 122 -13.68 -2.93 11.04
N LEU A 123 -14.96 -2.94 11.41
CA LEU A 123 -16.04 -2.45 10.55
C LEU A 123 -16.32 -0.95 10.75
N THR A 124 -16.26 -0.47 11.99
CA THR A 124 -16.60 0.91 12.35
C THR A 124 -15.39 1.70 12.84
N LYS A 125 -15.43 3.02 12.65
CA LYS A 125 -14.41 3.96 13.16
C LYS A 125 -14.36 3.93 14.69
N LYS A 126 -15.54 3.94 15.33
CA LYS A 126 -15.68 3.88 16.79
C LYS A 126 -14.99 2.64 17.37
N MET A 127 -15.24 1.45 16.80
CA MET A 127 -14.57 0.23 17.27
C MET A 127 -13.04 0.29 17.11
N ALA A 128 -12.54 0.95 16.05
CA ALA A 128 -11.10 1.13 15.87
C ALA A 128 -10.49 2.06 16.93
N GLU A 129 -11.20 3.12 17.29
CA GLU A 129 -10.81 4.09 18.32
C GLU A 129 -10.85 3.47 19.72
N ASP A 130 -11.95 2.78 20.05
CA ASP A 130 -12.14 2.09 21.32
C ASP A 130 -11.07 1.01 21.51
N LEU A 131 -10.83 0.17 20.50
CA LEU A 131 -9.80 -0.87 20.55
C LEU A 131 -8.39 -0.29 20.67
N SER A 132 -8.10 0.80 19.95
CA SER A 132 -6.80 1.46 20.06
C SER A 132 -6.57 2.06 21.45
N THR A 133 -7.62 2.60 22.07
CA THR A 133 -7.54 3.19 23.41
C THR A 133 -7.34 2.09 24.46
N TYR A 134 -8.12 1.03 24.37
CA TYR A 134 -8.01 -0.13 25.26
C TYR A 134 -6.61 -0.79 25.22
N LEU A 135 -6.04 -0.98 24.02
CA LEU A 135 -4.68 -1.54 23.90
C LEU A 135 -3.62 -0.62 24.52
N LYS A 136 -3.77 0.71 24.39
CA LYS A 136 -2.86 1.67 25.02
C LYS A 136 -2.95 1.64 26.55
N GLU A 137 -4.14 1.50 27.12
CA GLU A 137 -4.34 1.32 28.57
C GLU A 137 -3.63 0.06 29.08
N LYS A 138 -3.63 -1.00 28.27
CA LYS A 138 -2.85 -2.23 28.50
C LYS A 138 -1.35 -2.12 28.21
N LYS A 139 -0.82 -0.92 27.94
CA LYS A 139 0.58 -0.66 27.59
C LYS A 139 1.05 -1.35 26.30
N ILE A 140 0.13 -1.62 25.37
CA ILE A 140 0.45 -2.09 24.03
C ILE A 140 0.43 -0.90 23.08
N ASN A 141 1.50 -0.70 22.31
CA ASN A 141 1.62 0.43 21.41
C ASN A 141 0.73 0.24 20.17
N ALA A 142 -0.53 0.68 20.25
CA ALA A 142 -1.49 0.63 19.17
C ALA A 142 -1.68 1.99 18.49
N ALA A 143 -1.82 1.99 17.17
CA ALA A 143 -2.17 3.16 16.38
C ALA A 143 -3.44 2.91 15.56
N TYR A 144 -4.32 3.90 15.53
CA TYR A 144 -5.49 3.91 14.65
C TYR A 144 -5.19 4.68 13.36
N LEU A 145 -5.49 4.05 12.22
CA LEU A 145 -5.34 4.62 10.89
C LEU A 145 -6.69 5.14 10.37
N HIS A 146 -6.98 6.40 10.65
CA HIS A 146 -8.22 7.03 10.20
C HIS A 146 -8.24 7.25 8.67
N SER A 147 -9.43 7.12 8.06
CA SER A 147 -9.63 7.24 6.59
C SER A 147 -9.30 8.62 6.04
N ASP A 148 -9.44 9.64 6.90
CA ASP A 148 -9.34 11.07 6.56
C ASP A 148 -7.99 11.67 6.97
N VAL A 149 -7.06 10.84 7.48
CA VAL A 149 -5.67 11.23 7.73
C VAL A 149 -5.02 11.65 6.41
N LYS A 150 -4.39 12.83 6.39
CA LYS A 150 -3.67 13.32 5.20
C LYS A 150 -2.59 12.32 4.78
N THR A 151 -2.31 12.23 3.48
CA THR A 151 -1.35 11.25 2.92
C THR A 151 0.02 11.23 3.62
N LEU A 152 0.50 12.40 4.07
CA LEU A 152 1.76 12.56 4.79
C LEU A 152 1.73 11.94 6.20
N GLU A 153 0.67 12.18 6.96
CA GLU A 153 0.49 11.63 8.31
C GLU A 153 0.33 10.10 8.26
N ARG A 154 -0.33 9.57 7.21
CA ARG A 154 -0.45 8.13 7.00
C ARG A 154 0.93 7.47 6.84
N SER A 155 1.81 8.07 6.02
CA SER A 155 3.17 7.54 5.83
C SER A 155 3.95 7.53 7.15
N ASN A 156 3.81 8.58 7.97
CA ASN A 156 4.46 8.64 9.27
C ASN A 156 4.02 7.53 10.22
N ILE A 157 2.72 7.21 10.27
CA ILE A 157 2.19 6.11 11.10
C ILE A 157 2.76 4.77 10.64
N LEU A 158 2.84 4.53 9.33
CA LEU A 158 3.42 3.32 8.77
C LEU A 158 4.92 3.21 9.06
N ASP A 159 5.67 4.29 8.92
CA ASP A 159 7.09 4.33 9.27
C ASP A 159 7.31 4.04 10.77
N ASN A 160 6.46 4.59 11.64
CA ASN A 160 6.53 4.35 13.08
C ASN A 160 6.23 2.88 13.43
N LEU A 161 5.30 2.23 12.72
CA LEU A 161 5.05 0.80 12.86
C LEU A 161 6.30 -0.02 12.46
N ARG A 162 6.98 0.37 11.38
CA ARG A 162 8.21 -0.30 10.91
C ARG A 162 9.40 -0.08 11.84
N LYS A 163 9.55 1.13 12.39
CA LYS A 163 10.59 1.48 13.38
C LYS A 163 10.38 0.81 14.73
N GLY A 164 9.18 0.27 14.96
CA GLY A 164 8.83 -0.44 16.18
C GLY A 164 8.17 0.41 17.25
N ASN A 165 7.90 1.69 16.99
CA ASN A 165 7.17 2.58 17.88
C ASN A 165 5.72 2.12 18.12
N PHE A 166 5.14 1.43 17.13
CA PHE A 166 3.85 0.76 17.26
C PHE A 166 4.02 -0.73 17.01
N ASP A 167 3.20 -1.54 17.68
CA ASP A 167 3.09 -2.98 17.49
C ASP A 167 1.82 -3.37 16.74
N VAL A 168 0.75 -2.60 16.93
CA VAL A 168 -0.57 -2.88 16.36
C VAL A 168 -1.06 -1.68 15.56
N LEU A 169 -1.54 -1.94 14.34
CA LEU A 169 -2.19 -0.94 13.51
C LEU A 169 -3.63 -1.36 13.24
N ILE A 170 -4.57 -0.54 13.69
CA ILE A 170 -6.01 -0.78 13.58
C ILE A 170 -6.58 0.17 12.53
N GLY A 171 -7.49 -0.30 11.68
CA GLY A 171 -8.19 0.59 10.77
C GLY A 171 -9.42 -0.05 10.13
N VAL A 172 -10.31 0.77 9.60
CA VAL A 172 -11.51 0.29 8.90
C VAL A 172 -11.15 -0.24 7.51
N ASN A 173 -10.28 0.49 6.80
CA ASN A 173 -9.84 0.12 5.46
C ASN A 173 -8.30 0.16 5.36
N LEU A 174 -7.69 -1.02 5.45
CA LEU A 174 -6.25 -1.23 5.29
C LEU A 174 -5.88 -1.66 3.86
N LEU A 175 -6.74 -1.40 2.88
CA LEU A 175 -6.51 -1.77 1.47
C LEU A 175 -5.72 -0.73 0.68
N ARG A 176 -5.55 0.49 1.20
CA ARG A 176 -4.86 1.56 0.46
C ARG A 176 -3.38 1.23 0.24
N GLU A 177 -2.86 1.71 -0.88
CA GLU A 177 -1.47 1.60 -1.32
C GLU A 177 -0.49 2.07 -0.22
N GLY A 178 0.72 1.49 -0.21
CA GLY A 178 1.78 1.82 0.77
C GLY A 178 1.84 0.92 2.02
N LEU A 179 0.89 0.01 2.21
CA LEU A 179 0.92 -1.02 3.28
C LEU A 179 1.70 -2.28 2.84
N ASP A 180 2.97 -2.11 2.48
CA ASP A 180 3.89 -3.24 2.25
C ASP A 180 4.82 -3.37 3.45
N LEU A 181 4.42 -4.20 4.42
CA LEU A 181 5.05 -4.32 5.73
C LEU A 181 5.49 -5.77 5.96
N PRO A 182 6.73 -6.13 5.63
CA PRO A 182 7.28 -7.46 5.91
C PRO A 182 7.28 -7.84 7.39
N GLU A 183 7.22 -6.84 8.27
CA GLU A 183 7.25 -6.99 9.73
C GLU A 183 5.90 -7.49 10.29
N VAL A 184 4.83 -7.45 9.48
CA VAL A 184 3.50 -7.94 9.87
C VAL A 184 3.42 -9.46 9.78
N THR A 185 3.05 -10.09 10.88
CA THR A 185 2.88 -11.56 10.95
C THR A 185 1.46 -11.98 11.23
N LEU A 186 0.61 -11.07 11.68
CA LEU A 186 -0.80 -11.36 11.97
C LEU A 186 -1.69 -10.29 11.33
N VAL A 187 -2.70 -10.75 10.60
CA VAL A 187 -3.81 -9.91 10.13
C VAL A 187 -5.09 -10.44 10.75
N ALA A 188 -5.77 -9.63 11.56
CA ALA A 188 -7.06 -9.97 12.15
C ALA A 188 -8.18 -9.21 11.45
N ILE A 189 -9.24 -9.93 11.08
CA ILE A 189 -10.44 -9.38 10.45
C ILE A 189 -11.62 -9.59 11.39
N LEU A 190 -12.04 -8.52 12.06
CA LEU A 190 -13.19 -8.50 12.96
C LEU A 190 -14.50 -8.36 12.17
N ASP A 191 -15.61 -8.86 12.71
CA ASP A 191 -16.93 -8.85 12.06
C ASP A 191 -16.86 -9.31 10.59
N ALA A 192 -16.16 -10.42 10.32
CA ALA A 192 -15.87 -10.81 8.94
C ALA A 192 -17.10 -11.33 8.18
N ASP A 193 -18.13 -11.77 8.89
CA ASP A 193 -19.41 -12.23 8.37
C ASP A 193 -20.40 -11.10 8.05
N ARG A 194 -20.11 -9.87 8.47
CA ARG A 194 -20.89 -8.68 8.10
C ARG A 194 -20.63 -8.31 6.65
N GLU A 195 -21.54 -8.70 5.77
CA GLU A 195 -21.43 -8.40 4.34
C GLU A 195 -21.41 -6.89 4.05
N GLY A 196 -20.67 -6.51 3.01
CA GLY A 196 -20.48 -5.13 2.61
C GLY A 196 -19.19 -4.96 1.81
N PHE A 197 -18.88 -3.73 1.40
CA PHE A 197 -17.70 -3.46 0.58
C PHE A 197 -16.40 -3.98 1.22
N LEU A 198 -16.23 -3.76 2.53
CA LEU A 198 -15.02 -4.11 3.28
C LEU A 198 -14.88 -5.62 3.59
N ARG A 199 -15.94 -6.41 3.39
CA ARG A 199 -15.97 -7.87 3.60
C ARG A 199 -16.36 -8.63 2.34
N SER A 200 -16.32 -7.96 1.19
CA SER A 200 -16.45 -8.60 -0.11
C SER A 200 -15.27 -9.55 -0.36
N ARG A 201 -15.47 -10.53 -1.26
CA ARG A 201 -14.41 -11.46 -1.68
C ARG A 201 -13.09 -10.76 -2.03
N THR A 202 -13.17 -9.64 -2.77
CA THR A 202 -11.98 -8.88 -3.21
C THR A 202 -11.28 -8.22 -2.03
N SER A 203 -12.03 -7.56 -1.14
CA SER A 203 -11.49 -6.93 0.07
C SER A 203 -10.84 -7.95 1.01
N LEU A 204 -11.47 -9.10 1.21
CA LEU A 204 -10.91 -10.17 2.06
C LEU A 204 -9.59 -10.69 1.49
N ILE A 205 -9.52 -11.02 0.19
CA ILE A 205 -8.27 -11.48 -0.44
C ILE A 205 -7.16 -10.43 -0.31
N GLN A 206 -7.46 -9.15 -0.53
CA GLN A 206 -6.46 -8.09 -0.42
C GLN A 206 -6.00 -7.86 1.03
N THR A 207 -6.90 -7.91 2.01
CA THR A 207 -6.57 -7.80 3.44
C THR A 207 -5.70 -8.97 3.88
N MET A 208 -6.08 -10.21 3.54
CA MET A 208 -5.29 -11.41 3.82
C MET A 208 -3.91 -11.36 3.15
N GLY A 209 -3.83 -10.80 1.94
CA GLY A 209 -2.58 -10.59 1.21
C GLY A 209 -1.54 -9.75 1.97
N ARG A 210 -1.95 -8.95 2.96
CA ARG A 210 -1.04 -8.16 3.80
C ARG A 210 -0.15 -9.04 4.68
N ALA A 211 -0.60 -10.25 5.05
CA ALA A 211 0.21 -11.22 5.78
C ALA A 211 1.16 -12.02 4.86
N SER A 212 1.02 -11.95 3.53
CA SER A 212 1.85 -12.73 2.58
C SER A 212 3.24 -12.15 2.32
N ARG A 213 3.74 -11.28 3.21
CA ARG A 213 5.09 -10.70 3.14
C ARG A 213 6.04 -11.28 4.17
N ASN A 214 5.51 -12.08 5.09
CA ASN A 214 6.25 -12.75 6.14
C ASN A 214 6.02 -14.26 6.08
N ILE A 215 7.07 -15.05 6.32
CA ILE A 215 6.98 -16.52 6.32
C ILE A 215 6.02 -17.01 7.41
N THR A 216 5.99 -16.37 8.57
CA THR A 216 5.10 -16.71 9.69
C THR A 216 3.79 -15.94 9.63
N GLY A 217 3.42 -15.43 8.45
CA GLY A 217 2.20 -14.69 8.22
C GLY A 217 0.96 -15.57 8.45
N GLN A 218 0.08 -15.11 9.33
CA GLN A 218 -1.20 -15.75 9.64
C GLN A 218 -2.34 -14.73 9.56
N VAL A 219 -3.53 -15.23 9.24
CA VAL A 219 -4.77 -14.45 9.21
C VAL A 219 -5.74 -15.08 10.18
N ILE A 220 -6.36 -14.26 11.04
CA ILE A 220 -7.51 -14.66 11.84
C ILE A 220 -8.76 -13.96 11.30
N ILE A 221 -9.78 -14.75 11.00
CA ILE A 221 -11.10 -14.29 10.58
C ILE A 221 -12.07 -14.57 11.72
N TYR A 222 -12.64 -13.52 12.32
CA TYR A 222 -13.68 -13.65 13.32
C TYR A 222 -15.04 -13.59 12.63
N ALA A 223 -15.78 -14.69 12.65
CA ALA A 223 -17.06 -14.84 11.98
C ALA A 223 -17.87 -15.95 12.65
N ASP A 224 -19.16 -15.72 12.87
CA ASP A 224 -20.10 -16.76 13.30
C ASP A 224 -20.68 -17.52 12.09
N ILE A 225 -20.81 -16.82 10.95
CA ILE A 225 -21.38 -17.38 9.72
C ILE A 225 -20.36 -17.39 8.59
N MET A 226 -20.20 -18.55 7.95
CA MET A 226 -19.40 -18.70 6.74
C MET A 226 -20.14 -18.13 5.52
N THR A 227 -19.96 -16.82 5.26
CA THR A 227 -20.55 -16.17 4.08
C THR A 227 -19.94 -16.69 2.77
N LYS A 228 -20.62 -16.43 1.64
CA LYS A 228 -20.08 -16.75 0.30
C LYS A 228 -18.77 -16.02 0.03
N SER A 229 -18.64 -14.78 0.50
CA SER A 229 -17.42 -13.98 0.37
C SER A 229 -16.25 -14.60 1.14
N ILE A 230 -16.46 -15.03 2.39
CA ILE A 230 -15.43 -15.72 3.18
C ILE A 230 -15.03 -17.03 2.49
N THR A 231 -15.99 -17.90 2.21
CA THR A 231 -15.74 -19.23 1.65
C THR A 231 -14.95 -19.15 0.32
N SER A 232 -15.36 -18.23 -0.56
CA SER A 232 -14.67 -18.03 -1.85
C SER A 232 -13.30 -17.36 -1.73
N ALA A 233 -13.10 -16.48 -0.75
CA ALA A 233 -11.80 -15.86 -0.49
C ALA A 233 -10.81 -16.84 0.13
N VAL A 234 -11.24 -17.59 1.15
CA VAL A 234 -10.45 -18.63 1.83
C VAL A 234 -10.06 -19.74 0.84
N GLY A 235 -11.01 -20.19 0.02
CA GLY A 235 -10.76 -21.19 -1.02
C GLY A 235 -9.68 -20.74 -2.02
N GLU A 236 -9.70 -19.47 -2.43
CA GLU A 236 -8.70 -18.92 -3.35
C GLU A 236 -7.31 -18.83 -2.72
N ILE A 237 -7.20 -18.37 -1.47
CA ILE A 237 -5.92 -18.32 -0.76
C ILE A 237 -5.35 -19.72 -0.55
N ASN A 238 -6.18 -20.69 -0.14
CA ASN A 238 -5.74 -22.08 0.04
C ASN A 238 -5.29 -22.72 -1.27
N ARG A 239 -5.97 -22.43 -2.40
CA ARG A 239 -5.56 -22.86 -3.74
C ARG A 239 -4.16 -22.33 -4.08
N ARG A 240 -3.92 -21.02 -3.87
CA ARG A 240 -2.63 -20.38 -4.13
C ARG A 240 -1.53 -20.95 -3.26
N ARG A 241 -1.78 -21.08 -1.95
CA ARG A 241 -0.86 -21.65 -0.98
C ARG A 241 -0.44 -23.07 -1.37
N LYS A 242 -1.40 -23.94 -1.72
CA LYS A 242 -1.12 -25.31 -2.16
C LYS A 242 -0.17 -25.33 -3.37
N TYR A 243 -0.48 -24.55 -4.39
CA TYR A 243 0.36 -24.47 -5.59
C TYR A 243 1.79 -23.96 -5.28
N GLN A 244 1.91 -22.95 -4.41
CA GLN A 244 3.21 -22.40 -4.02
C GLN A 244 4.05 -23.40 -3.21
N VAL A 245 3.44 -24.17 -2.30
CA VAL A 245 4.12 -25.22 -1.53
C VAL A 245 4.63 -26.33 -2.45
N GLU A 246 3.79 -26.81 -3.37
CA GLU A 246 4.17 -27.82 -4.37
C GLU A 246 5.32 -27.34 -5.24
N TYR A 247 5.25 -26.10 -5.73
CA TYR A 247 6.31 -25.48 -6.52
C TYR A 247 7.62 -25.35 -5.74
N ASN A 248 7.57 -24.82 -4.51
CA ASN A 248 8.75 -24.67 -3.66
C ASN A 248 9.41 -26.01 -3.35
N THR A 249 8.61 -27.05 -3.09
CA THR A 249 9.10 -28.41 -2.82
C THR A 249 9.79 -28.98 -4.06
N LYS A 250 9.15 -28.87 -5.22
CA LYS A 250 9.68 -29.36 -6.50
C LYS A 250 10.99 -28.66 -6.89
N HIS A 251 11.09 -27.36 -6.63
CA HIS A 251 12.25 -26.53 -7.01
C HIS A 251 13.25 -26.31 -5.87
N LYS A 252 13.07 -26.95 -4.71
CA LYS A 252 13.91 -26.83 -3.51
C LYS A 252 14.13 -25.37 -3.07
N ILE A 253 13.08 -24.55 -3.14
CA ILE A 253 13.11 -23.14 -2.75
C ILE A 253 12.77 -23.02 -1.27
N THR A 254 13.67 -22.47 -0.47
CA THR A 254 13.39 -22.12 0.92
C THR A 254 12.77 -20.72 1.00
N PRO A 255 11.53 -20.56 1.53
CA PRO A 255 10.89 -19.26 1.66
C PRO A 255 11.73 -18.29 2.50
N LYS A 256 11.92 -17.06 2.01
CA LYS A 256 12.64 -15.99 2.73
C LYS A 256 11.77 -14.75 2.86
N THR A 257 11.64 -14.21 4.08
CA THR A 257 11.00 -12.91 4.33
C THR A 257 11.83 -11.81 3.65
N ILE A 258 11.16 -10.95 2.89
CA ILE A 258 11.82 -9.81 2.24
C ILE A 258 11.99 -8.70 3.27
N TYR A 259 13.21 -8.48 3.76
CA TYR A 259 13.50 -7.28 4.54
C TYR A 259 13.81 -6.13 3.60
N LYS A 260 12.90 -5.15 3.54
CA LYS A 260 13.20 -3.88 2.87
C LYS A 260 13.85 -2.97 3.91
N PRO A 261 15.05 -2.41 3.68
CA PRO A 261 15.65 -1.50 4.64
C PRO A 261 14.65 -0.38 4.96
N ILE A 262 14.48 -0.09 6.24
CA ILE A 262 13.76 1.11 6.67
C ILE A 262 14.60 2.25 6.10
N ARG A 263 14.05 2.98 5.11
CA ARG A 263 14.70 4.21 4.68
C ARG A 263 14.70 5.10 5.92
N GLU A 264 15.88 5.37 6.47
CA GLU A 264 16.00 6.38 7.49
C GLU A 264 15.39 7.66 6.92
N LYS A 265 14.46 8.26 7.68
CA LYS A 265 13.99 9.59 7.32
C LYS A 265 15.24 10.45 7.31
N ILE A 266 15.51 11.10 6.18
CA ILE A 266 16.72 11.91 5.99
C ILE A 266 16.83 13.01 7.08
N VAL A 267 15.76 13.35 7.82
CA VAL A 267 15.84 14.17 9.03
C VAL A 267 14.95 13.62 10.15
N ASN A 268 15.49 13.71 11.37
CA ASN A 268 14.73 13.78 12.60
C ASN A 268 13.83 15.02 12.52
N GLN A 269 12.52 14.84 12.58
CA GLN A 269 11.61 15.97 12.70
C GLN A 269 11.61 16.42 14.17
N ASP A 270 12.35 17.49 14.45
CA ASP A 270 11.76 18.59 15.19
C ASP A 270 11.26 19.62 14.15
N GLU A 271 9.97 19.89 14.25
CA GLU A 271 9.25 21.06 13.74
C GLU A 271 9.55 21.64 12.33
N LYS A 272 8.50 21.57 11.51
CA LYS A 272 8.19 22.40 10.33
C LYS A 272 9.10 22.27 9.10
N ASN A 273 8.46 22.28 7.95
CA ASN A 273 9.01 22.49 6.60
C ASN A 273 9.74 21.27 5.98
N LEU A 274 8.96 20.60 5.15
CA LEU A 274 9.33 19.69 4.08
C LEU A 274 10.71 20.01 3.45
N PHE A 275 11.48 18.94 3.25
CA PHE A 275 12.72 18.84 2.44
C PHE A 275 12.72 19.49 1.05
N TYR A 276 11.57 19.97 0.59
CA TYR A 276 11.42 20.47 -0.75
C TYR A 276 11.17 21.98 -0.83
N ASP A 277 10.82 22.64 0.28
CA ASP A 277 10.43 24.07 0.34
C ASP A 277 11.23 24.93 1.35
N ARG A 278 12.28 24.42 2.00
CA ARG A 278 13.19 25.29 2.78
C ARG A 278 14.19 25.97 1.83
N ASP A 279 14.34 27.28 1.98
CA ASP A 279 15.45 28.03 1.39
C ASP A 279 16.77 27.40 1.84
N PHE A 280 17.72 27.23 0.91
CA PHE A 280 19.05 26.73 1.21
C PHE A 280 19.85 27.77 1.99
N ASP A 281 19.61 27.85 3.30
CA ASP A 281 20.40 28.69 4.20
C ASP A 281 21.61 27.92 4.76
N SER A 282 22.61 28.66 5.22
CA SER A 282 23.86 28.21 5.85
C SER A 282 23.67 27.05 6.83
N ARG A 283 22.69 27.14 7.74
CA ARG A 283 22.39 26.08 8.72
C ARG A 283 21.97 24.74 8.11
N TYR A 284 21.26 24.78 6.97
CA TYR A 284 20.84 23.55 6.28
C TYR A 284 22.03 22.80 5.66
N LEU A 285 23.07 23.53 5.25
CA LEU A 285 24.29 22.93 4.71
C LEU A 285 25.12 22.23 5.80
N ASP A 286 25.09 22.77 7.01
CA ASP A 286 25.87 22.23 8.15
C ASP A 286 25.20 21.00 8.79
N GLU A 287 23.87 20.91 8.76
CA GLU A 287 23.08 19.78 9.30
C GLU A 287 22.95 18.58 8.33
N MET A 288 23.49 18.68 7.11
CA MET A 288 23.39 17.64 6.09
C MET A 288 24.27 16.43 6.42
N ASN A 289 23.64 15.29 6.75
CA ASN A 289 24.35 14.05 6.97
C ASN A 289 24.56 13.26 5.66
N LEU A 290 25.75 13.39 5.07
CA LEU A 290 26.11 12.90 3.73
C LEU A 290 26.12 11.36 3.61
N GLU A 291 26.35 10.65 4.72
CA GLU A 291 26.46 9.19 4.76
C GLU A 291 25.11 8.47 4.57
N SER A 292 23.99 9.18 4.81
CA SER A 292 22.64 8.64 4.70
C SER A 292 22.07 8.60 3.26
N LEU A 293 22.78 9.18 2.29
CA LEU A 293 22.26 9.40 0.93
C LEU A 293 22.62 8.27 -0.04
N THR A 294 21.63 7.74 -0.76
CA THR A 294 21.86 6.79 -1.86
C THR A 294 22.53 7.49 -3.07
N PRO A 295 23.21 6.76 -3.96
CA PRO A 295 23.80 7.35 -5.18
C PRO A 295 22.78 8.09 -6.06
N TYR A 296 21.53 7.63 -6.08
CA TYR A 296 20.44 8.29 -6.80
C TYR A 296 20.02 9.60 -6.13
N ASP A 297 19.89 9.61 -4.80
CA ASP A 297 19.52 10.79 -4.03
C ASP A 297 20.63 11.85 -4.07
N LYS A 298 21.91 11.44 -4.03
CA LYS A 298 23.07 12.33 -4.27
C LYS A 298 22.96 13.06 -5.61
N LYS A 299 22.66 12.33 -6.71
CA LYS A 299 22.55 12.93 -8.05
C LYS A 299 21.40 13.93 -8.15
N LYS A 300 20.26 13.64 -7.50
CA LYS A 300 19.10 14.55 -7.48
C LYS A 300 19.36 15.78 -6.61
N LEU A 301 20.02 15.60 -5.46
CA LEU A 301 20.39 16.66 -4.55
C LEU A 301 21.39 17.63 -5.18
N ILE A 302 22.44 17.10 -5.83
CA ILE A 302 23.42 17.90 -6.58
C ILE A 302 22.71 18.80 -7.59
N LYS A 303 21.76 18.28 -8.37
CA LYS A 303 21.01 19.10 -9.34
C LYS A 303 20.22 20.23 -8.69
N LYS A 304 19.63 19.99 -7.50
CA LYS A 304 18.89 21.03 -6.76
C LYS A 304 19.86 22.09 -6.22
N MET A 305 20.97 21.66 -5.61
CA MET A 305 22.01 22.56 -5.09
C MET A 305 22.68 23.38 -6.18
N GLU A 306 22.96 22.81 -7.35
CA GLU A 306 23.51 23.56 -8.48
C GLU A 306 22.53 24.64 -8.99
N ARG A 307 21.23 24.38 -8.94
CA ARG A 307 20.20 25.39 -9.27
C ARG A 307 20.17 26.51 -8.24
N GLU A 308 20.21 26.17 -6.96
CA GLU A 308 20.18 27.15 -5.88
C GLU A 308 21.46 27.97 -5.80
N MET A 309 22.61 27.36 -6.05
CA MET A 309 23.90 28.07 -6.21
C MET A 309 23.81 29.15 -7.29
N ARG A 310 23.17 28.87 -8.43
CA ARG A 310 22.98 29.86 -9.50
C ARG A 310 22.01 30.96 -9.07
N ASN A 311 20.89 30.62 -8.45
CA ASN A 311 19.94 31.60 -7.92
C ASN A 311 20.62 32.54 -6.90
N GLN A 312 21.44 32.00 -5.99
CA GLN A 312 22.17 32.81 -5.01
C GLN A 312 23.24 33.69 -5.67
N ALA A 313 23.91 33.20 -6.72
CA ALA A 313 24.85 34.00 -7.49
C ALA A 313 24.17 35.13 -8.28
N GLU A 314 22.99 34.87 -8.87
CA GLU A 314 22.16 35.89 -9.53
C GLU A 314 21.67 36.96 -8.55
N ASN A 315 21.38 36.55 -7.30
CA ASN A 315 20.99 37.45 -6.21
C ASN A 315 22.19 38.11 -5.49
N LEU A 316 23.41 38.03 -6.05
CA LEU A 316 24.65 38.60 -5.50
C LEU A 316 25.06 38.06 -4.12
N ASN A 317 24.48 36.93 -3.69
CA ASN A 317 24.81 36.26 -2.43
C ASN A 317 25.94 35.24 -2.64
N PHE A 318 27.15 35.77 -2.90
CA PHE A 318 28.30 34.97 -3.28
C PHE A 318 28.81 34.06 -2.17
N GLU A 319 28.70 34.46 -0.90
CA GLU A 319 29.14 33.63 0.24
C GLU A 319 28.37 32.32 0.32
N LEU A 320 27.04 32.41 0.20
CA LEU A 320 26.17 31.23 0.23
C LEU A 320 26.34 30.39 -1.03
N ALA A 321 26.48 31.00 -2.21
CA ALA A 321 26.77 30.29 -3.45
C ALA A 321 28.09 29.50 -3.37
N ILE A 322 29.14 30.08 -2.78
CA ILE A 322 30.43 29.39 -2.57
C ILE A 322 30.25 28.22 -1.60
N ARG A 323 29.53 28.38 -0.49
CA ARG A 323 29.27 27.27 0.45
C ARG A 323 28.50 26.12 -0.21
N ILE A 324 27.45 26.43 -1.00
CA ILE A 324 26.70 25.42 -1.74
C ILE A 324 27.64 24.70 -2.73
N ARG A 325 28.52 25.43 -3.42
CA ARG A 325 29.51 24.86 -4.35
C ARG A 325 30.46 23.88 -3.65
N GLU A 326 31.01 24.26 -2.50
CA GLU A 326 31.93 23.38 -1.76
C GLU A 326 31.21 22.13 -1.23
N LYS A 327 29.96 22.24 -0.75
CA LYS A 327 29.15 21.07 -0.39
C LYS A 327 28.81 20.18 -1.59
N VAL A 328 28.54 20.75 -2.77
CA VAL A 328 28.35 19.95 -3.99
C VAL A 328 29.61 19.18 -4.36
N LYS A 329 30.80 19.75 -4.17
CA LYS A 329 32.07 19.04 -4.38
C LYS A 329 32.24 17.90 -3.36
N GLU A 330 31.92 18.15 -2.10
CA GLU A 330 31.97 17.14 -1.04
C GLU A 330 31.03 15.95 -1.31
N ILE A 331 29.85 16.18 -1.90
CA ILE A 331 28.93 15.09 -2.29
C ILE A 331 29.43 14.31 -3.52
N LYS A 332 30.18 14.97 -4.42
CA LYS A 332 30.68 14.39 -5.69
C LYS A 332 31.94 13.54 -5.50
N ASN A 333 32.80 13.90 -4.55
CA ASN A 333 33.89 13.06 -4.07
C ASN A 333 33.33 11.90 -3.23
#